data_AF-A0A6A6UVQ3-F1
#
_entry.id   AF-A0A6A6UVQ3-F1
#
_cell.length_a   1.000
_cell.length_b   1.000
_cell.length_c   1.000
_cell.angle_alpha   90.00
_cell.angle_beta   90.00
_cell.angle_gamma   90.00
#
_symmetry.space_group_name_H-M   'P 1'
#
loop_
_entity.id
_entity.type
_entity.pdbx_description
1 polymer ?
#
loop_
_entity_poly.entity_id
_entity_poly.type
_entity_poly.pdbx_seq_one_letter_code
_entity_poly.pdbx_strand_id
1 'polypeptide(L)'
;MEERIQDLRARLEEFQESYGRRVYEILEEQENNVRNVGPDTKISDISKPVASTENIAEESCPICLEQFGGEHSGVVFLRCGHPACGDCIGHWVNTTAKKNNTCPLCRVELFKRRPTRVVRGFEARFERELLNIGESYGELQFKRECAQHLEEHIVNLLRELEPDRVGNALAR
;
A
#
# COMPACT_ATOMS: atom_id res chain seq x y z
N MET A 1 9.89 25.23 31.03
CA MET A 1 10.66 25.09 29.78
C MET A 1 10.55 23.66 29.28
N GLU A 2 10.86 22.67 30.13
CA GLU A 2 10.66 21.23 29.84
C GLU A 2 9.25 20.87 29.37
N GLU A 3 8.20 21.42 29.99
CA GLU A 3 6.82 21.15 29.58
C GLU A 3 6.51 21.63 28.14
N ARG A 4 7.09 22.77 27.72
CA ARG A 4 6.99 23.25 26.34
C ARG A 4 7.79 22.39 25.35
N ILE A 5 8.92 21.83 25.80
CA ILE A 5 9.74 20.91 25.00
C ILE A 5 9.01 19.57 24.83
N GLN A 6 8.35 19.08 25.86
CA GLN A 6 7.53 17.86 25.81
C GLN A 6 6.30 18.04 24.89
N ASP A 7 5.58 19.16 24.97
CA ASP A 7 4.49 19.50 24.03
C ASP A 7 4.98 19.53 22.57
N LEU A 8 6.14 20.16 22.32
CA LEU A 8 6.73 20.20 20.98
C LEU A 8 7.11 18.80 20.46
N ARG A 9 7.66 17.93 21.31
CA ARG A 9 7.99 16.53 20.94
C ARG A 9 6.75 15.73 20.58
N ALA A 10 5.69 15.83 21.39
CA ALA A 10 4.42 15.13 21.15
C ALA A 10 3.77 15.56 19.82
N ARG A 11 3.76 16.88 19.53
CA ARG A 11 3.27 17.40 18.24
C ARG A 11 4.08 16.93 17.05
N LEU A 12 5.40 16.74 17.23
CA LEU A 12 6.29 16.21 16.21
C LEU A 12 6.01 14.73 15.92
N GLU A 13 5.79 13.92 16.95
CA GLU A 13 5.41 12.50 16.81
C GLU A 13 4.04 12.36 16.12
N GLU A 14 3.03 13.09 16.58
CA GLU A 14 1.69 13.10 15.96
C GLU A 14 1.76 13.48 14.47
N PHE A 15 2.58 14.48 14.15
CA PHE A 15 2.81 14.87 12.77
C PHE A 15 3.53 13.80 11.95
N GLN A 16 4.54 13.13 12.51
CA GLN A 16 5.25 12.03 11.84
C GLN A 16 4.32 10.83 11.56
N GLU A 17 3.45 10.49 12.50
CA GLU A 17 2.44 9.43 12.30
C GLU A 17 1.42 9.81 11.23
N SER A 18 0.92 11.05 11.26
CA SER A 18 0.01 11.59 10.24
C SER A 18 0.66 11.60 8.85
N TYR A 19 1.92 12.00 8.76
CA TYR A 19 2.72 11.94 7.54
C TYR A 19 2.85 10.50 7.02
N GLY A 20 3.23 9.56 7.88
CA GLY A 20 3.39 8.14 7.53
C GLY A 20 2.08 7.53 7.01
N ARG A 21 0.95 7.84 7.67
CA ARG A 21 -0.38 7.42 7.24
C ARG A 21 -0.73 7.98 5.86
N ARG A 22 -0.53 9.27 5.64
CA ARG A 22 -0.87 9.92 4.36
C ARG A 22 -0.03 9.41 3.20
N VAL A 23 1.27 9.16 3.42
CA VAL A 23 2.14 8.52 2.42
C VAL A 23 1.65 7.11 2.11
N TYR A 24 1.25 6.33 3.11
CA TYR A 24 0.74 4.97 2.92
C TYR A 24 -0.58 4.95 2.12
N GLU A 25 -1.54 5.82 2.46
CA GLU A 25 -2.80 6.00 1.71
C GLU A 25 -2.54 6.33 0.23
N ILE A 26 -1.59 7.24 -0.01
CA ILE A 26 -1.17 7.66 -1.35
C ILE A 26 -0.56 6.48 -2.14
N LEU A 27 0.25 5.64 -1.50
CA LEU A 27 0.83 4.44 -2.12
C LEU A 27 -0.25 3.41 -2.48
N GLU A 28 -1.24 3.18 -1.60
CA GLU A 28 -2.38 2.31 -1.89
C GLU A 28 -3.24 2.85 -3.05
N GLU A 29 -3.48 4.17 -3.10
CA GLU A 29 -4.15 4.80 -4.23
C GLU A 29 -3.38 4.57 -5.53
N GLN A 30 -2.03 4.56 -5.52
CA GLN A 30 -1.27 4.25 -6.73
C GLN A 30 -1.50 2.82 -7.22
N GLU A 31 -1.52 1.84 -6.32
CA GLU A 31 -1.78 0.44 -6.67
C GLU A 31 -3.19 0.24 -7.23
N ASN A 32 -4.14 1.10 -6.86
CA ASN A 32 -5.51 1.09 -7.38
C ASN A 32 -5.69 1.90 -8.69
N ASN A 33 -4.76 2.80 -9.02
CA ASN A 33 -4.80 3.65 -10.22
C ASN A 33 -3.97 3.10 -11.39
N VAL A 34 -3.87 1.78 -11.49
CA VAL A 34 -3.29 1.10 -12.66
C VAL A 34 -4.35 0.36 -13.44
N ARG A 35 -4.15 0.24 -14.75
CA ARG A 35 -4.98 -0.58 -15.63
C ARG A 35 -4.12 -1.48 -16.51
N ASN A 36 -4.67 -2.62 -16.91
CA ASN A 36 -4.04 -3.47 -17.90
C ASN A 36 -4.03 -2.80 -19.29
N VAL A 37 -2.98 -3.06 -20.05
CA VAL A 37 -2.82 -2.60 -21.44
C VAL A 37 -2.91 -3.80 -22.38
N GLY A 38 -3.70 -3.66 -23.44
CA GLY A 38 -3.94 -4.71 -24.42
C GLY A 38 -5.27 -5.44 -24.21
N PRO A 39 -5.55 -6.49 -25.02
CA PRO A 39 -6.80 -7.23 -24.93
C PRO A 39 -6.91 -8.00 -23.62
N ASP A 40 -8.14 -8.31 -23.20
CA ASP A 40 -8.41 -9.17 -22.05
C ASP A 40 -8.01 -10.62 -22.32
N THR A 41 -7.46 -11.26 -21.29
CA THR A 41 -7.18 -12.69 -21.29
C THR A 41 -8.51 -13.44 -21.36
N LYS A 42 -8.68 -14.29 -22.37
CA LYS A 42 -9.89 -15.09 -22.50
C LYS A 42 -9.77 -16.35 -21.67
N ILE A 43 -10.88 -16.82 -21.11
CA ILE A 43 -10.90 -18.05 -20.30
C ILE A 43 -10.43 -19.25 -21.14
N SER A 44 -10.80 -19.30 -22.41
CA SER A 44 -10.33 -20.31 -23.37
C SER A 44 -8.80 -20.39 -23.49
N ASP A 45 -8.09 -19.29 -23.23
CA ASP A 45 -6.63 -19.26 -23.32
C ASP A 45 -5.99 -19.94 -22.12
N ILE A 46 -6.70 -20.08 -21.00
CA ILE A 46 -6.18 -20.54 -19.70
C ILE A 46 -6.88 -21.78 -19.16
N SER A 47 -7.92 -22.24 -19.85
CA SER A 47 -8.69 -23.43 -19.50
C SER A 47 -8.45 -24.58 -20.49
N LYS A 48 -8.85 -25.78 -20.09
CA LYS A 48 -8.97 -26.95 -20.98
C LYS A 48 -10.45 -27.34 -21.09
N PRO A 49 -10.91 -27.83 -22.25
CA PRO A 49 -12.23 -28.41 -22.36
C PRO A 49 -12.33 -29.63 -21.42
N VAL A 50 -13.43 -29.69 -20.67
CA VAL A 50 -13.68 -30.74 -19.67
C VAL A 50 -14.46 -31.86 -20.34
N ALA A 51 -14.00 -33.11 -20.18
CA ALA A 51 -14.68 -34.27 -20.74
C ALA A 51 -15.83 -34.77 -19.85
N SER A 52 -15.76 -34.58 -18.52
CA SER A 52 -16.82 -34.92 -17.58
C SER A 52 -16.72 -34.12 -16.27
N THR A 53 -17.87 -33.68 -15.73
CA THR A 53 -17.99 -32.90 -14.48
C THR A 53 -18.41 -33.76 -13.28
N GLU A 54 -18.29 -35.08 -13.40
CA GLU A 54 -18.98 -36.06 -12.56
C GLU A 54 -18.49 -36.14 -11.10
N ASN A 55 -17.38 -35.47 -10.73
CA ASN A 55 -16.78 -35.55 -9.39
C ASN A 55 -16.51 -34.19 -8.71
N ILE A 56 -17.14 -33.11 -9.18
CA ILE A 56 -16.80 -31.74 -8.72
C ILE A 56 -17.95 -31.09 -7.94
N ALA A 57 -19.13 -31.72 -7.91
CA ALA A 57 -20.32 -31.15 -7.27
C ALA A 57 -20.16 -30.92 -5.76
N GLU A 58 -19.19 -31.59 -5.11
CA GLU A 58 -18.86 -31.41 -3.70
C GLU A 58 -17.72 -30.40 -3.46
N GLU A 59 -17.07 -29.91 -4.53
CA GLU A 59 -16.03 -28.90 -4.42
C GLU A 59 -16.64 -27.47 -4.49
N SER A 60 -15.91 -26.50 -3.95
CA SER A 60 -16.29 -25.08 -4.00
C SER A 60 -15.29 -24.27 -4.82
N CYS A 61 -15.77 -23.20 -5.45
CA CYS A 61 -14.92 -22.25 -6.16
C CYS A 61 -13.92 -21.60 -5.20
N PRO A 62 -12.60 -21.60 -5.51
CA PRO A 62 -11.60 -21.02 -4.63
C PRO A 62 -11.65 -19.47 -4.56
N ILE A 63 -12.55 -18.84 -5.33
CA ILE A 63 -12.68 -17.38 -5.42
C ILE A 63 -13.93 -16.90 -4.68
N CYS A 64 -15.12 -17.41 -5.00
CA CYS A 64 -16.37 -17.02 -4.32
C CYS A 64 -16.77 -17.95 -3.16
N LEU A 65 -16.10 -19.10 -3.01
CA LEU A 65 -16.37 -20.12 -1.99
C LEU A 65 -17.73 -20.84 -2.12
N GLU A 66 -18.43 -20.63 -3.24
CA GLU A 66 -19.70 -21.29 -3.54
C GLU A 66 -19.50 -22.68 -4.19
N GLN A 67 -20.40 -23.61 -3.90
CA GLN A 67 -20.36 -24.99 -4.42
C GLN A 67 -20.61 -25.03 -5.92
N PHE A 68 -19.92 -25.94 -6.59
CA PHE A 68 -20.14 -26.20 -8.00
C PHE A 68 -21.42 -27.03 -8.20
N GLY A 69 -22.28 -26.64 -9.17
CA GLY A 69 -23.52 -27.37 -9.48
C GLY A 69 -24.83 -26.66 -9.11
N GLY A 70 -24.78 -25.40 -8.64
CA GLY A 70 -25.95 -24.51 -8.46
C GLY A 70 -26.24 -23.57 -9.65
N GLU A 71 -26.88 -22.41 -9.41
CA GLU A 71 -27.15 -21.33 -10.41
C GLU A 71 -25.87 -20.65 -10.95
N HIS A 72 -24.69 -21.03 -10.48
CA HIS A 72 -23.42 -20.42 -10.88
C HIS A 72 -23.01 -20.78 -12.30
N SER A 73 -22.52 -19.76 -12.99
CA SER A 73 -21.99 -19.85 -14.35
C SER A 73 -20.89 -20.91 -14.46
N GLY A 74 -20.95 -21.67 -15.56
CA GLY A 74 -20.29 -22.97 -15.73
C GLY A 74 -18.87 -23.10 -15.16
N VAL A 75 -18.61 -24.26 -14.56
CA VAL A 75 -17.30 -24.64 -14.03
C VAL A 75 -16.30 -24.73 -15.18
N VAL A 76 -15.12 -24.14 -14.99
CA VAL A 76 -14.00 -24.25 -15.92
C VAL A 76 -12.80 -24.85 -15.23
N PHE A 77 -12.09 -25.71 -15.96
CA PHE A 77 -10.84 -26.28 -15.49
C PHE A 77 -9.68 -25.51 -16.07
N LEU A 78 -8.85 -24.96 -15.20
CA LEU A 78 -7.62 -24.30 -15.59
C LEU A 78 -6.65 -25.30 -16.26
N ARG A 79 -5.66 -24.81 -17.00
CA ARG A 79 -4.63 -25.68 -17.63
C ARG A 79 -3.90 -26.59 -16.64
N CYS A 80 -3.82 -26.17 -15.38
CA CYS A 80 -3.25 -26.93 -14.26
C CYS A 80 -4.20 -28.01 -13.68
N GLY A 81 -5.47 -28.08 -14.12
CA GLY A 81 -6.45 -29.07 -13.70
C GLY A 81 -7.35 -28.65 -12.53
N HIS A 82 -7.17 -27.46 -11.96
CA HIS A 82 -8.02 -27.00 -10.85
C HIS A 82 -9.30 -26.30 -11.36
N PRO A 83 -10.46 -26.55 -10.73
CA PRO A 83 -11.73 -25.94 -11.11
C PRO A 83 -11.93 -24.54 -10.52
N ALA A 84 -12.71 -23.71 -11.22
CA ALA A 84 -13.22 -22.41 -10.74
C ALA A 84 -14.50 -22.03 -11.51
N CYS A 85 -15.33 -21.13 -10.98
CA CYS A 85 -16.43 -20.56 -11.76
C CYS A 85 -15.88 -19.74 -12.93
N GLY A 86 -16.52 -19.85 -14.10
CA GLY A 86 -16.11 -19.13 -15.31
C GLY A 86 -16.01 -17.62 -15.10
N ASP A 87 -17.04 -17.01 -14.51
CA ASP A 87 -17.05 -15.56 -14.29
C ASP A 87 -16.00 -15.12 -13.25
N CYS A 88 -15.88 -15.88 -12.15
CA CYS A 88 -14.91 -15.59 -11.11
C CYS A 88 -13.48 -15.61 -11.65
N ILE A 89 -13.11 -16.67 -12.40
CA ILE A 89 -11.76 -16.76 -12.94
C ILE A 89 -11.56 -15.75 -14.08
N GLY A 90 -12.58 -15.48 -14.90
CA GLY A 90 -12.55 -14.46 -15.94
C GLY A 90 -12.28 -13.06 -15.37
N HIS A 91 -12.89 -12.72 -14.23
CA HIS A 91 -12.61 -11.48 -13.52
C HIS A 91 -11.20 -11.50 -12.91
N TRP A 92 -10.85 -12.55 -12.17
CA TRP A 92 -9.55 -12.70 -11.49
C TRP A 92 -8.37 -12.43 -12.42
N VAL A 93 -8.35 -13.08 -13.59
CA VAL A 93 -7.23 -13.01 -14.54
C VAL A 93 -7.13 -11.67 -15.27
N ASN A 94 -8.20 -10.86 -15.20
CA ASN A 94 -8.26 -9.54 -15.82
C ASN A 94 -8.15 -8.39 -14.81
N THR A 95 -8.00 -8.68 -13.51
CA THR A 95 -7.61 -7.67 -12.50
C THR A 95 -6.19 -7.15 -12.70
N THR A 96 -5.73 -6.18 -11.92
CA THR A 96 -4.36 -5.67 -11.92
C THR A 96 -3.48 -6.26 -10.81
N ALA A 97 -4.02 -7.19 -10.01
CA ALA A 97 -3.31 -7.80 -8.90
C ALA A 97 -1.98 -8.46 -9.33
N LYS A 98 -0.95 -8.40 -8.47
CA LYS A 98 0.42 -8.86 -8.78
C LYS A 98 0.51 -10.33 -9.21
N LYS A 99 -0.41 -11.18 -8.74
CA LYS A 99 -0.43 -12.64 -8.99
C LYS A 99 -1.70 -13.11 -9.72
N ASN A 100 -2.39 -12.20 -10.41
CA ASN A 100 -3.59 -12.50 -11.21
C ASN A 100 -3.36 -13.53 -12.32
N ASN A 101 -2.10 -13.79 -12.68
CA ASN A 101 -1.72 -14.77 -13.69
C ASN A 101 -1.44 -16.17 -13.17
N THR A 102 -1.69 -16.41 -11.89
CA THR A 102 -1.48 -17.72 -11.25
C THR A 102 -2.80 -18.35 -10.85
N CYS A 103 -2.83 -19.68 -10.84
CA CYS A 103 -3.96 -20.44 -10.30
C CYS A 103 -4.19 -20.09 -8.81
N PRO A 104 -5.42 -19.74 -8.40
CA PRO A 104 -5.73 -19.47 -6.99
C PRO A 104 -5.45 -20.65 -6.04
N LEU A 105 -5.51 -21.89 -6.55
CA LEU A 105 -5.30 -23.12 -5.77
C LEU A 105 -3.83 -23.52 -5.69
N CYS A 106 -3.17 -23.75 -6.84
CA CYS A 106 -1.81 -24.29 -6.88
C CYS A 106 -0.71 -23.29 -7.26
N ARG A 107 -1.07 -22.04 -7.56
CA ARG A 107 -0.16 -20.95 -7.94
C ARG A 107 0.67 -21.19 -9.21
N VAL A 108 0.36 -22.23 -9.98
CA VAL A 108 0.94 -22.43 -11.32
C VAL A 108 0.61 -21.23 -12.20
N GLU A 109 1.60 -20.73 -12.93
CA GLU A 109 1.43 -19.65 -13.90
C GLU A 109 0.55 -20.12 -15.07
N LEU A 110 -0.52 -19.39 -15.33
CA LEU A 110 -1.52 -19.71 -16.36
C LEU A 110 -1.27 -18.94 -17.66
N PHE A 111 -0.68 -17.74 -17.59
CA PHE A 111 -0.39 -16.87 -18.73
C PHE A 111 0.67 -15.81 -18.36
N LYS A 112 1.22 -15.14 -19.37
CA LYS A 112 2.11 -13.98 -19.15
C LYS A 112 1.29 -12.75 -18.79
N ARG A 113 1.67 -12.04 -17.73
CA ARG A 113 0.97 -10.82 -17.29
C ARG A 113 0.96 -9.75 -18.39
N ARG A 114 -0.18 -9.07 -18.49
CA ARG A 114 -0.30 -7.87 -19.33
C ARG A 114 0.53 -6.74 -18.71
N PRO A 115 1.17 -5.89 -19.52
CA PRO A 115 1.75 -4.67 -19.00
C PRO A 115 0.65 -3.81 -18.38
N THR A 116 0.95 -3.15 -17.27
CA THR A 116 0.07 -2.18 -16.63
C THR A 116 0.51 -0.76 -16.93
N ARG A 117 -0.43 0.18 -16.86
CA ARG A 117 -0.14 1.62 -16.97
C ARG A 117 -0.95 2.37 -15.93
N VAL A 118 -0.36 3.41 -15.36
CA VAL A 118 -1.07 4.36 -14.49
C VAL A 118 -2.18 5.06 -15.27
N VAL A 119 -3.34 5.21 -14.65
CA VAL A 119 -4.49 5.94 -15.22
C VAL A 119 -4.10 7.40 -15.42
N ARG A 120 -4.36 7.94 -16.61
CA ARG A 120 -4.00 9.33 -16.95
C ARG A 120 -4.62 10.31 -15.95
N GLY A 121 -3.84 11.30 -15.53
CA GLY A 121 -4.28 12.34 -14.59
C GLY A 121 -3.97 12.03 -13.12
N PHE A 122 -3.64 10.78 -12.78
CA PHE A 122 -3.21 10.42 -11.43
C PHE A 122 -1.77 10.90 -11.14
N GLU A 123 -0.85 10.81 -12.11
CA GLU A 123 0.56 11.22 -11.97
C GLU A 123 0.72 12.67 -11.51
N ALA A 124 0.01 13.62 -12.14
CA ALA A 124 0.09 15.04 -11.80
C ALA A 124 -0.54 15.41 -10.43
N ARG A 125 -1.56 14.65 -10.00
CA ARG A 125 -2.15 14.82 -8.66
C ARG A 125 -1.20 14.28 -7.59
N PHE A 126 -0.66 13.09 -7.83
CA PHE A 126 0.27 12.40 -6.96
C PHE A 126 1.56 13.20 -6.72
N GLU A 127 2.19 13.70 -7.79
CA GLU A 127 3.41 14.53 -7.68
C GLU A 127 3.16 15.79 -6.86
N ARG A 128 2.03 16.47 -7.08
CA ARG A 128 1.65 17.65 -6.32
C ARG A 128 1.41 17.35 -4.85
N GLU A 129 0.77 16.24 -4.56
CA GLU A 129 0.45 15.84 -3.19
C GLU A 129 1.72 15.43 -2.42
N LEU A 130 2.65 14.71 -3.05
CA LEU A 130 3.98 14.43 -2.49
C LEU A 130 4.81 15.69 -2.26
N LEU A 131 4.80 16.65 -3.20
CA LEU A 131 5.49 17.93 -3.04
C LEU A 131 4.96 18.71 -1.83
N ASN A 132 3.63 18.84 -1.69
CA ASN A 132 3.00 19.52 -0.55
C ASN A 132 3.35 18.84 0.78
N ILE A 133 3.38 17.51 0.80
CA ILE A 133 3.75 16.72 1.98
C ILE A 133 5.23 16.94 2.34
N GLY A 134 6.12 17.00 1.34
CA GLY A 134 7.54 17.30 1.52
C GLY A 134 7.80 18.71 2.03
N GLU A 135 7.10 19.72 1.51
CA GLU A 135 7.19 21.11 1.99
C GLU A 135 6.75 21.24 3.45
N SER A 136 5.63 20.59 3.82
CA SER A 136 5.13 20.59 5.20
C SER A 136 6.12 19.93 6.17
N TYR A 137 6.76 18.82 5.79
CA TYR A 137 7.77 18.14 6.59
C TYR A 137 9.05 18.99 6.74
N GLY A 138 9.51 19.61 5.65
CA GLY A 138 10.69 20.48 5.63
C GLY A 138 10.53 21.70 6.55
N GLU A 139 9.37 22.35 6.55
CA GLU A 139 9.10 23.51 7.41
C GLU A 139 9.13 23.14 8.92
N LEU A 140 8.64 21.95 9.27
CA LEU A 140 8.64 21.45 10.64
C LEU A 140 10.04 21.00 11.09
N GLN A 141 10.79 20.34 10.22
CA GLN A 141 12.16 19.96 10.51
C GLN A 141 13.05 21.19 10.72
N PHE A 142 12.89 22.22 9.88
CA PHE A 142 13.56 23.51 10.05
C PHE A 142 13.21 24.18 11.40
N LYS A 143 11.92 24.23 11.77
CA LYS A 143 11.48 24.76 13.09
C LYS A 143 12.10 23.99 14.26
N ARG A 144 12.23 22.66 14.14
CA ARG A 144 12.88 21.81 15.15
C ARG A 144 14.37 22.11 15.27
N GLU A 145 15.10 22.18 14.16
CA GLU A 145 16.53 22.47 14.13
C GLU A 145 16.84 23.88 14.66
N CYS A 146 15.98 24.87 14.36
CA CYS A 146 16.08 26.21 14.94
C CYS A 146 15.79 26.23 16.44
N ALA A 147 14.79 25.46 16.93
CA ALA A 147 14.48 25.38 18.35
C ALA A 147 15.63 24.73 19.14
N GLN A 148 16.24 23.67 18.60
CA GLN A 148 17.40 23.01 19.20
C GLN A 148 18.63 23.95 19.26
N HIS A 149 18.93 24.66 18.18
CA HIS A 149 20.03 25.65 18.18
C HIS A 149 19.77 26.81 19.14
N LEU A 150 18.51 27.27 19.27
CA LEU A 150 18.16 28.35 20.20
C LEU A 150 18.32 27.89 21.66
N GLU A 151 17.97 26.65 21.99
CA GLU A 151 18.19 26.07 23.32
C GLU A 151 19.67 25.97 23.66
N GLU A 152 20.51 25.47 22.74
CA GLU A 152 21.96 25.43 22.93
C GLU A 152 22.56 26.82 23.13
N HIS A 153 22.11 27.80 22.34
CA HIS A 153 22.61 29.16 22.43
C HIS A 153 22.18 29.84 23.75
N ILE A 154 20.96 29.62 24.21
CA ILE A 154 20.49 30.08 25.53
C ILE A 154 21.28 29.41 26.66
N VAL A 155 21.53 28.09 26.58
CA VAL A 155 22.34 27.37 27.59
C VAL A 155 23.77 27.91 27.64
N ASN A 156 24.37 28.22 26.50
CA ASN A 156 25.72 28.81 26.44
C ASN A 156 25.73 30.24 27.00
N LEU A 157 24.76 31.09 26.64
CA LEU A 157 24.61 32.44 27.20
C LEU A 157 24.40 32.40 28.73
N LEU A 158 23.61 31.46 29.25
CA LEU A 158 23.40 31.30 30.69
C LEU A 158 24.67 30.83 31.41
N ARG A 159 25.50 29.99 30.77
CA ARG A 159 26.82 29.60 31.30
C ARG A 159 27.79 30.78 31.36
N GLU A 160 27.72 31.70 30.40
CA GLU A 160 28.56 32.90 30.37
C GLU A 160 28.12 33.97 31.38
N LEU A 161 26.80 34.10 31.62
CA LEU A 161 26.24 35.14 32.50
C LEU A 161 26.18 34.73 33.99
N GLU A 162 25.97 33.44 34.31
CA GLU A 162 25.90 32.94 35.70
C GLU A 162 26.58 31.55 35.85
N PRO A 163 27.92 31.45 35.74
CA PRO A 163 28.64 30.17 35.69
C PRO A 163 28.41 29.26 36.91
N ASP A 164 28.29 29.82 38.12
CA ASP A 164 28.13 29.06 39.36
C ASP A 164 26.72 28.48 39.57
N ARG A 165 25.70 29.04 38.89
CA ARG A 165 24.30 28.61 39.03
C ARG A 165 23.92 27.52 38.03
N VAL A 166 24.51 27.53 36.83
CA VAL A 166 24.23 26.51 35.80
C VAL A 166 24.95 25.19 36.09
N GLY A 167 26.16 25.23 36.65
CA GLY A 167 26.93 24.02 37.01
C GLY A 167 26.22 23.11 38.03
N ASN A 168 25.41 23.69 38.93
CA ASN A 168 24.66 22.94 39.94
C ASN A 168 23.30 22.39 39.44
N ALA A 169 22.76 22.93 38.34
CA ALA A 169 21.46 22.51 37.80
C ALA A 169 21.55 21.35 36.80
N LEU A 170 22.71 21.16 36.14
CA LEU A 170 22.93 20.11 35.13
C LEU A 170 23.69 18.87 35.67
N ALA A 171 24.04 18.86 36.95
CA ALA A 171 24.77 17.77 37.61
C ALA A 171 23.84 16.83 38.43
N ARG A 172 22.53 16.87 38.20
CA ARG A 172 21.53 15.95 38.78
C ARG A 172 20.75 15.24 37.69
#